data_AF-A0A967ICR2-F1
#
_entry.id   AF-A0A967ICR2-F1
#
_cell.length_a   1.000
_cell.length_b   1.000
_cell.length_c   1.000
_cell.angle_alpha   90.00
_cell.angle_beta   90.00
_cell.angle_gamma   90.00
#
_symmetry.space_group_name_H-M   'P 1'
#
loop_
_entity.id
_entity.type
_entity.pdbx_description
1 polymer ?
#
loop_
_entity_poly.entity_id
_entity_poly.type
_entity_poly.pdbx_seq_one_letter_code
_entity_poly.pdbx_strand_id
1 'polypeptide(L)' 'IGSDEDTAKALEAMGSNHVSCPVSEFVVDEENKLISTPAYMLAGSIKEAADGIERTVKALLELL' A
#
# COMPACT_ATOMS: atom_id res chain seq x y z
N ILE A 1 2.59 -1.34 4.40
CA ILE A 1 1.15 -1.14 4.12
C ILE A 1 0.50 -0.47 5.33
N GLY A 2 -0.29 0.58 5.09
CA GLY A 2 -0.93 1.36 6.15
C GLY A 2 0.07 2.05 7.07
N SER A 3 -0.38 2.38 8.29
CA SER A 3 0.41 3.06 9.33
C SER A 3 0.26 2.44 10.72
N ASP A 4 -0.24 1.20 10.80
CA ASP A 4 -0.36 0.46 12.05
C ASP A 4 1.01 -0.08 12.48
N GLU A 5 1.42 0.24 13.71
CA GLU A 5 2.77 -0.08 14.21
C GLU A 5 2.98 -1.58 14.41
N ASP A 6 1.96 -2.32 14.85
CA ASP A 6 2.09 -3.76 15.12
C ASP A 6 2.20 -4.54 13.80
N THR A 7 1.42 -4.14 12.80
CA THR A 7 1.54 -4.65 11.44
C THR A 7 2.91 -4.33 10.84
N ALA A 8 3.42 -3.10 11.02
CA ALA A 8 4.73 -2.71 10.52
C ALA A 8 5.84 -3.58 11.13
N LYS A 9 5.83 -3.76 12.46
CA LYS A 9 6.80 -4.62 13.17
C LYS A 9 6.71 -6.07 12.73
N ALA A 10 5.51 -6.60 12.49
CA ALA A 10 5.34 -7.96 11.99
C ALA A 10 5.94 -8.14 10.59
N LEU A 11 5.75 -7.17 9.69
CA LEU A 11 6.34 -7.17 8.35
C LEU A 11 7.87 -7.07 8.39
N GLU A 12 8.40 -6.21 9.26
CA GLU A 12 9.85 -6.10 9.50
C GLU A 12 10.45 -7.40 10.06
N ALA A 13 9.76 -8.06 10.99
CA ALA A 13 10.17 -9.36 11.51
C ALA A 13 10.17 -10.47 10.44
N MET A 14 9.35 -10.33 9.39
CA MET A 14 9.33 -11.21 8.22
C MET A 14 10.39 -10.85 7.17
N GLY A 15 11.20 -9.82 7.41
CA GLY A 15 12.28 -9.37 6.51
C GLY A 15 11.85 -8.36 5.44
N SER A 16 10.64 -7.78 5.55
CA SER A 16 10.19 -6.71 4.67
C SER A 16 10.59 -5.34 5.21
N ASN A 17 10.81 -4.36 4.34
CA ASN A 17 10.95 -2.96 4.75
C ASN A 17 9.58 -2.27 4.68
N HIS A 18 8.93 -2.05 5.83
CA HIS A 18 7.63 -1.37 5.84
C HIS A 18 7.80 0.12 5.52
N VAL A 19 6.99 0.60 4.58
CA VAL A 19 6.81 2.03 4.31
C VAL A 19 5.40 2.41 4.74
N SER A 20 5.33 3.36 5.67
CA SER A 20 4.06 3.97 6.10
C SER A 20 3.41 4.68 4.92
N CYS A 21 2.14 4.37 4.67
CA CYS A 21 1.42 4.83 3.49
C CYS A 21 -0.03 5.20 3.87
N PRO A 22 -0.51 6.41 3.54
CA PRO A 22 -1.89 6.80 3.76
C PRO A 22 -2.83 6.10 2.77
N VAL A 23 -4.12 5.99 3.11
CA VAL A 23 -5.13 5.29 2.29
C VAL A 23 -5.24 5.78 0.85
N SER A 24 -4.98 7.07 0.63
CA SER A 24 -5.06 7.71 -0.68
C SER A 24 -3.83 7.46 -1.56
N GLU A 25 -2.78 6.83 -1.04
CA GLU A 25 -1.52 6.59 -1.74
C GLU A 25 -1.18 5.10 -1.86
N PHE A 26 -0.05 4.83 -2.50
CA PHE A 26 0.50 3.50 -2.72
C PHE A 26 2.03 3.54 -2.63
N VAL A 27 2.63 2.38 -2.48
CA VAL A 27 4.09 2.18 -2.46
C VAL A 27 4.46 1.23 -3.59
N VAL A 28 5.51 1.58 -4.34
CA VAL A 28 6.08 0.77 -5.41
C VAL A 28 7.48 0.34 -4.99
N ASP A 29 7.75 -0.95 -5.15
CA ASP A 29 9.08 -1.52 -5.21
C ASP A 29 9.35 -1.86 -6.68
N GLU A 30 10.14 -1.01 -7.34
CA GLU A 30 10.44 -1.14 -8.77
C GLU A 30 11.36 -2.32 -9.07
N GLU A 31 12.27 -2.65 -8.14
CA GLU A 31 13.22 -3.76 -8.30
C GLU A 31 12.46 -5.10 -8.35
N ASN A 32 11.49 -5.28 -7.45
CA ASN A 32 10.68 -6.49 -7.37
C ASN A 32 9.36 -6.42 -8.14
N LYS A 33 9.09 -5.30 -8.83
CA LYS A 33 7.81 -5.01 -9.52
C LYS A 33 6.59 -5.23 -8.63
N LEU A 34 6.70 -4.84 -7.36
CA LEU A 34 5.66 -5.01 -6.36
C LEU A 34 5.01 -3.67 -6.06
N ILE A 35 3.68 -3.63 -6.05
CA ILE A 35 2.91 -2.44 -5.69
C ILE A 35 1.93 -2.77 -4.58
N SER A 36 1.78 -1.88 -3.59
CA SER A 36 0.88 -2.08 -2.45
C SER A 36 0.16 -0.79 -2.06
N THR A 37 -1.06 -0.91 -1.53
CA THR A 37 -1.86 0.21 -1.01
C THR A 37 -2.64 -0.23 0.24
N PRO A 38 -2.91 0.67 1.22
CA PRO A 38 -3.55 0.29 2.48
C PRO A 38 -4.99 -0.23 2.36
N ALA A 39 -5.78 0.28 1.42
CA ALA A 39 -7.20 -0.02 1.29
C ALA A 39 -7.93 0.00 2.66
N TYR A 40 -8.68 -1.06 3.00
CA TYR A 40 -9.44 -1.16 4.25
C TYR A 40 -8.61 -1.24 5.53
N MET A 41 -7.28 -1.33 5.46
CA MET A 41 -6.44 -1.16 6.65
C MET A 41 -6.59 0.24 7.26
N LEU A 42 -6.86 1.25 6.43
CA LEU A 42 -7.00 2.65 6.86
C LEU A 42 -8.28 3.34 6.34
N ALA A 43 -8.94 2.82 5.30
CA ALA A 43 -10.13 3.43 4.74
C ALA A 43 -11.31 3.40 5.73
N GLY A 44 -11.94 4.55 5.94
CA GLY A 44 -13.19 4.68 6.69
C GLY A 44 -14.43 4.46 5.82
N SER A 45 -14.28 4.45 4.49
CA SER A 45 -15.39 4.22 3.55
C SER A 45 -14.93 3.49 2.28
N ILE A 46 -15.90 2.90 1.56
CA ILE A 46 -15.65 2.25 0.26
C ILE A 46 -15.06 3.24 -0.77
N LYS A 47 -15.45 4.51 -0.70
CA LYS A 47 -14.98 5.54 -1.61
C LYS A 47 -13.47 5.78 -1.43
N GLU A 48 -13.02 5.94 -0.19
CA GLU A 48 -11.59 6.13 0.10
C GLU A 48 -10.74 4.93 -0.32
N ALA A 49 -11.26 3.72 -0.09
CA ALA A 49 -10.59 2.50 -0.56
C ALA A 49 -10.51 2.46 -2.09
N ALA A 50 -11.60 2.79 -2.79
CA ALA A 50 -11.64 2.83 -4.25
C ALA A 50 -10.65 3.85 -4.82
N ASP A 51 -10.60 5.07 -4.26
CA ASP A 51 -9.69 6.12 -4.72
C ASP A 51 -8.21 5.68 -4.64
N GLY A 52 -7.79 5.04 -3.53
CA GLY A 52 -6.43 4.50 -3.37
C GLY A 52 -6.13 3.34 -4.33
N ILE A 53 -7.08 2.41 -4.48
CA ILE A 53 -6.94 1.24 -5.37
C ILE A 53 -6.85 1.69 -6.84
N GLU A 54 -7.67 2.63 -7.28
CA GLU A 54 -7.65 3.12 -8.66
C GLU A 54 -6.31 3.76 -9.04
N ARG A 55 -5.72 4.54 -8.12
CA ARG A 55 -4.37 5.10 -8.31
C ARG A 55 -3.31 4.01 -8.41
N THR A 56 -3.42 3.00 -7.55
CA THR A 56 -2.53 1.83 -7.53
C THR A 56 -2.57 1.09 -8.87
N VAL A 57 -3.78 0.83 -9.40
CA VAL A 57 -3.95 0.15 -10.69
C VAL A 57 -3.38 0.98 -11.85
N LYS A 58 -3.54 2.31 -11.83
CA LYS A 58 -2.92 3.18 -12.87
C LYS A 58 -1.40 3.07 -12.86
N ALA A 59 -0.77 3.13 -11.69
CA ALA A 59 0.68 2.96 -11.58
C ALA A 59 1.14 1.54 -12.00
N LEU A 60 0.36 0.51 -11.69
CA LEU A 60 0.63 -0.85 -12.18
C LEU A 60 0.67 -0.91 -13.72
N LEU A 61 -0.25 -0.22 -14.39
CA LEU A 61 -0.29 -0.19 -15.86
C LEU A 61 0.92 0.54 -16.47
N GLU A 62 1.53 1.48 -15.74
CA GLU A 62 2.75 2.18 -16.16
C GLU A 62 4.02 1.33 -16.00
N LEU A 63 3.97 0.26 -15.19
CA LEU A 63 5.06 -0.69 -14.95
C LEU A 63 5.09 -1.88 -15.94
N LEU A 64 4.10 -1.98 -16.84
CA LEU A 64 3.99 -3.00 -17.90
C LEU A 64 4.87 -2.64 -19.11
#